data_AF-A0A661QGW8-F1
#
_entry.id   AF-A0A661QGW8-F1
#
_cell.length_a   1.000
_cell.length_b   1.000
_cell.length_c   1.000
_cell.angle_alpha   90.00
_cell.angle_beta   90.00
_cell.angle_gamma   90.00
#
_symmetry.space_group_name_H-M   'P 1'
#
loop_
_entity.id
_entity.type
_entity.pdbx_description
1 polymer ?
#
loop_
_entity_poly.entity_id
_entity_poly.type
_entity_poly.pdbx_seq_one_letter_code
_entity_poly.pdbx_strand_id
1 'polypeptide(L)'
;MRGPSINNSSIHGFPLLVLDPQGRDIRTYKFPRAFGLLAGLEGPGLPCTVKDTDSLSIPMEGNINSLNAAVAVGIALYQWRASISPE
;
A
#
# COMPACT_ATOMS: atom_id res chain seq x y z
N MET A 1 -14.62 -15.80 7.44
CA MET A 1 -14.75 -14.46 8.04
C MET A 1 -14.69 -13.43 6.92
N ARG A 2 -15.62 -12.46 6.86
CA ARG A 2 -15.51 -11.31 5.95
C ARG A 2 -14.73 -10.21 6.67
N GLY A 3 -13.70 -9.68 6.01
CA GLY A 3 -12.98 -8.52 6.52
C GLY A 3 -13.86 -7.26 6.53
N PRO A 4 -13.40 -6.18 7.17
CA PRO A 4 -14.10 -4.90 7.16
C PRO A 4 -14.26 -4.38 5.73
N SER A 5 -15.41 -3.77 5.44
CA SER A 5 -15.67 -3.15 4.14
C SER A 5 -14.77 -1.92 3.94
N ILE A 6 -14.13 -1.82 2.77
CA ILE A 6 -13.31 -0.65 2.38
C ILE A 6 -14.11 0.19 1.40
N ASN A 7 -14.90 1.11 1.94
CA ASN A 7 -15.75 2.03 1.17
C ASN A 7 -15.29 3.49 1.29
N ASN A 8 -14.09 3.72 1.85
CA ASN A 8 -13.53 5.05 2.06
C ASN A 8 -12.00 5.04 1.86
N SER A 9 -11.41 6.20 1.59
CA SER A 9 -9.94 6.41 1.47
C SER A 9 -9.23 6.54 2.82
N SER A 10 -9.95 6.34 3.92
CA SER A 10 -9.40 6.32 5.28
C SER A 10 -10.00 5.19 6.09
N ILE A 11 -9.21 4.64 7.01
CA ILE A 11 -9.62 3.60 7.95
C ILE A 11 -9.35 4.13 9.37
N HIS A 12 -10.41 4.19 10.19
CA HIS A 12 -10.35 4.70 11.57
C HIS A 12 -9.72 6.11 11.69
N GLY A 13 -9.94 6.98 10.70
CA GLY A 13 -9.39 8.34 10.67
C GLY A 13 -7.93 8.44 10.21
N PHE A 14 -7.31 7.33 9.83
CA PHE A 14 -5.97 7.31 9.24
C PHE A 14 -6.04 7.17 7.71
N PRO A 15 -5.10 7.77 6.96
CA PRO A 15 -5.04 7.59 5.53
C PRO A 15 -4.89 6.12 5.19
N LEU A 16 -5.54 5.69 4.11
CA LEU A 16 -5.29 4.39 3.51
C LEU A 16 -4.11 4.53 2.53
N LEU A 17 -3.28 3.51 2.44
CA LEU A 17 -2.27 3.35 1.39
C LEU A 17 -2.51 2.02 0.69
N VAL A 18 -2.28 1.97 -0.61
CA VAL A 18 -2.48 0.75 -1.40
C VAL A 18 -1.17 0.33 -2.06
N LEU A 19 -0.88 -0.97 -2.07
CA LEU A 19 0.20 -1.51 -2.89
C LEU A 19 -0.31 -1.77 -4.32
N ASP A 20 0.32 -1.13 -5.30
CA ASP A 20 -0.04 -1.20 -6.71
C ASP A 20 1.25 -1.14 -7.55
N PRO A 21 1.50 -2.09 -8.47
CA PRO A 21 2.63 -2.02 -9.38
C PRO A 21 2.73 -0.71 -10.18
N GLN A 22 1.61 -0.01 -10.41
CA GLN A 22 1.56 1.28 -11.12
C GLN A 22 1.58 2.50 -10.18
N GLY A 23 1.73 2.28 -8.88
CA GLY A 23 1.82 3.35 -7.88
C GLY A 23 3.16 4.09 -7.86
N ARG A 24 3.29 5.03 -6.93
CA ARG A 24 4.52 5.81 -6.72
C ARG A 24 5.60 4.95 -6.07
N ASP A 25 6.87 5.17 -6.41
CA ASP A 25 7.99 4.40 -5.87
C ASP A 25 8.07 4.52 -4.34
N ILE A 26 7.88 3.38 -3.67
CA ILE A 26 7.85 3.26 -2.22
C ILE A 26 9.15 3.74 -1.54
N ARG A 27 10.29 3.68 -2.23
CA ARG A 27 11.61 4.08 -1.70
C ARG A 27 11.67 5.59 -1.44
N THR A 28 10.91 6.37 -2.21
CA THR A 28 10.91 7.85 -2.14
C THR A 28 9.66 8.41 -1.45
N TYR A 29 8.74 7.54 -1.08
CA TYR A 29 7.48 7.94 -0.50
C TYR A 29 7.64 8.42 0.95
N LYS A 30 6.99 9.53 1.29
CA LYS A 30 6.94 10.06 2.66
C LYS A 30 5.76 9.44 3.39
N PHE A 31 6.04 8.42 4.19
CA PHE A 31 4.99 7.75 4.94
C PHE A 31 4.40 8.64 6.05
N PRO A 32 3.08 8.61 6.25
CA PRO A 32 2.47 9.15 7.45
C PRO A 32 2.87 8.31 8.68
N ARG A 33 2.78 8.91 9.87
CA ARG A 33 3.11 8.23 11.14
C ARG A 33 2.19 7.04 11.43
N ALA A 34 0.95 7.07 10.93
CA ALA A 34 -0.02 5.99 11.04
C ALA A 34 -0.91 5.96 9.79
N PHE A 35 -1.24 4.77 9.30
CA PHE A 35 -2.04 4.53 8.11
C PHE A 35 -2.66 3.12 8.13
N GLY A 36 -3.71 2.93 7.35
CA GLY A 36 -4.16 1.60 6.94
C GLY A 36 -3.39 1.17 5.68
N LEU A 37 -2.99 -0.10 5.59
CA LEU A 37 -2.33 -0.64 4.41
C LEU A 37 -3.22 -1.69 3.74
N LEU A 38 -3.52 -1.49 2.46
CA LEU A 38 -4.20 -2.45 1.62
C LEU A 38 -3.17 -3.15 0.73
N ALA A 39 -3.00 -4.45 0.93
CA ALA A 39 -2.28 -5.28 -0.03
C ALA A 39 -3.03 -5.19 -1.38
N GLY A 40 -2.28 -4.99 -2.47
CA GLY A 40 -2.86 -4.83 -3.81
C GLY A 40 -3.91 -5.89 -4.12
N LEU A 41 -5.00 -5.46 -4.77
CA LEU A 41 -6.07 -6.37 -5.16
C LEU A 41 -5.68 -7.09 -6.45
N GLU A 42 -5.55 -8.41 -6.38
CA GLU A 42 -5.53 -9.23 -7.59
C GLU A 42 -6.95 -9.24 -8.20
N GLY A 43 -7.09 -8.93 -9.49
CA GLY A 43 -8.38 -8.97 -10.19
C GLY A 43 -8.91 -7.58 -10.59
N PRO A 44 -10.22 -7.26 -10.44
CA PRO A 44 -10.92 -6.16 -11.13
C PRO A 44 -10.46 -4.73 -10.77
N GLY A 45 -9.37 -4.59 -10.01
CA GLY A 45 -8.82 -3.32 -9.56
C GLY A 45 -9.45 -2.81 -8.28
N LEU A 46 -8.97 -1.65 -7.82
CA LEU A 46 -9.48 -0.98 -6.62
C LEU A 46 -10.93 -0.51 -6.83
N PRO A 47 -11.82 -0.64 -5.83
CA PRO A 47 -13.14 -0.03 -5.87
C PRO A 47 -13.02 1.48 -6.15
N CYS A 48 -13.96 2.06 -6.90
CA CYS A 48 -13.93 3.49 -7.27
C CYS A 48 -13.82 4.44 -6.05
N THR A 49 -14.28 4.00 -4.88
CA THR A 49 -14.18 4.70 -3.59
C THR A 49 -12.76 4.84 -3.03
N VAL A 50 -11.78 4.14 -3.62
CA VAL A 50 -10.37 4.15 -3.18
C VAL A 50 -9.50 4.96 -4.17
N LYS A 51 -10.09 5.62 -5.17
CA LYS A 51 -9.35 6.37 -6.21
C LYS A 51 -8.50 7.52 -5.68
N ASP A 52 -8.93 8.17 -4.60
CA ASP A 52 -8.19 9.28 -3.97
C ASP A 52 -7.17 8.79 -2.92
N THR A 53 -6.83 7.50 -2.97
CA THR A 53 -5.90 6.88 -2.03
C THR A 53 -4.53 6.78 -2.68
N ASP A 54 -3.51 7.10 -1.89
CA ASP A 54 -2.14 7.00 -2.36
C ASP A 54 -1.74 5.53 -2.64
N SER A 55 -1.32 5.28 -3.88
CA SER A 55 -0.83 3.97 -4.31
C SER A 55 0.70 3.96 -4.39
N LEU A 56 1.29 2.85 -3.95
CA LEU A 56 2.72 2.65 -3.81
C LEU A 56 3.17 1.41 -4.58
N SER A 57 4.22 1.56 -5.37
CA SER A 57 4.87 0.47 -6.10
C SER A 57 6.17 0.07 -5.41
N ILE A 58 6.40 -1.25 -5.36
CA ILE A 58 7.71 -1.82 -5.02
C ILE A 58 8.43 -2.04 -6.36
N PRO A 59 9.58 -1.38 -6.59
CA PRO A 59 10.35 -1.59 -7.82
C PRO A 59 10.76 -3.06 -7.95
N MET A 60 10.47 -3.63 -9.11
CA MET A 60 10.82 -5.00 -9.50
C MET A 60 11.64 -4.96 -10.78
N GLU A 61 12.65 -5.81 -10.90
CA GLU A 61 13.41 -5.95 -12.15
C GLU A 61 12.79 -6.99 -13.10
N GLY A 62 12.93 -6.74 -14.39
CA GLY A 62 12.51 -7.66 -15.45
C GLY A 62 10.99 -7.72 -15.67
N ASN A 63 10.51 -8.89 -16.08
CA ASN A 63 9.12 -9.11 -16.50
C ASN A 63 8.23 -9.67 -15.36
N ILE A 64 8.59 -9.42 -14.09
CA ILE A 64 7.75 -9.87 -12.96
C ILE A 64 6.63 -8.86 -12.74
N ASN A 65 5.40 -9.34 -12.89
CA ASN A 65 4.21 -8.49 -12.83
C ASN A 65 3.68 -8.29 -11.40
N SER A 66 4.05 -9.15 -10.44
CA SER A 66 3.63 -9.02 -9.04
C SER A 66 4.52 -9.79 -8.06
N LEU A 67 4.51 -9.34 -6.81
CA LEU A 67 5.03 -10.08 -5.66
C LEU A 67 3.88 -10.79 -4.94
N ASN A 68 4.22 -11.81 -4.16
CA ASN A 68 3.30 -12.35 -3.16
C ASN A 68 2.82 -11.22 -2.22
N ALA A 69 1.51 -11.18 -1.95
CA ALA A 69 0.90 -10.12 -1.14
C ALA A 69 1.52 -9.94 0.25
N ALA A 70 1.85 -11.04 0.95
CA ALA A 70 2.47 -10.97 2.27
C ALA A 70 3.91 -10.43 2.20
N VAL A 71 4.66 -10.80 1.16
CA VAL A 71 6.01 -10.27 0.91
C VAL A 71 5.95 -8.77 0.61
N ALA A 72 5.01 -8.34 -0.24
CA ALA A 72 4.83 -6.94 -0.57
C ALA A 72 4.47 -6.10 0.68
N VAL A 73 3.56 -6.60 1.52
CA VAL A 73 3.22 -5.97 2.80
C VAL A 73 4.45 -5.89 3.73
N GLY A 74 5.22 -6.97 3.84
CA GLY A 74 6.44 -6.99 4.65
C GLY A 74 7.46 -5.92 4.23
N ILE A 75 7.71 -5.80 2.92
CA ILE A 75 8.60 -4.77 2.36
C ILE A 75 8.07 -3.37 2.67
N ALA A 76 6.77 -3.14 2.49
CA ALA A 76 6.17 -1.83 2.73
C ALA A 76 6.24 -1.40 4.20
N LEU A 77 5.97 -2.32 5.13
CA LEU A 77 6.07 -2.04 6.56
C LEU A 77 7.53 -1.82 7.00
N TYR A 78 8.47 -2.56 6.43
CA TYR A 78 9.90 -2.34 6.67
C TYR A 78 10.34 -0.94 6.19
N GLN A 79 9.98 -0.57 4.97
CA GLN A 79 10.31 0.74 4.41
C GLN A 79 9.68 1.88 5.22
N TRP A 80 8.42 1.73 5.64
CA TRP A 80 7.78 2.66 6.56
C TRP A 80 8.61 2.80 7.84
N ARG A 81 8.91 1.69 8.52
CA ARG A 81 9.65 1.71 9.78
C ARG A 81 11.01 2.39 9.64
N ALA A 82 11.73 2.14 8.55
CA ALA A 82 13.02 2.77 8.26
C ALA A 82 12.90 4.28 8.01
N SER A 83 11.79 4.74 7.40
CA SER A 83 11.53 6.15 7.13
C SER A 83 11.12 6.97 8.36
N ILE A 84 10.62 6.30 9.41
CA ILE A 84 10.18 6.93 10.66
C ILE A 84 11.16 6.68 11.82
N SER A 85 12.38 6.24 11.53
CA SER A 85 13.39 6.00 12.57
C SER A 85 13.53 7.25 13.46
N PRO A 86 13.40 7.11 14.78
CA PRO A 86 13.66 8.19 15.72
C PRO A 86 15.18 8.47 15.76
N GLU A 87 15.56 9.69 16.15
CA GLU A 87 16.89 9.92 16.73
C GLU A 87 17.21 8.91 17.84
#